data_AF-A0A1Q8ZYL2-F1
#
_entry.id   AF-A0A1Q8ZYL2-F1
#
_cell.length_a   1.000
_cell.length_b   1.000
_cell.length_c   1.000
_cell.angle_alpha   90.00
_cell.angle_beta   90.00
_cell.angle_gamma   90.00
#
_symmetry.space_group_name_H-M   'P 1'
#
loop_
_entity.id
_entity.type
_entity.pdbx_description
1 polymer ?
#
loop_
_entity_poly.entity_id
_entity_poly.type
_entity_poly.pdbx_seq_one_letter_code
_entity_poly.pdbx_strand_id
1 'polypeptide(L)'
;MKYEAPEPKTDTEIKQIISYPEYSFKEKINSALSAIYYSQDIEFCADIIIYFFNNSNLEENLFIKNLFETFYGIRRSIYKLQEIIEMLNDYKLSENKYAEEFDATIEVLMEYKDMFKLK
;
A
#
# COMPACT_ATOMS: atom_id res chain seq x y z
N MET A 1 -10.02 -17.49 11.29
CA MET A 1 -10.36 -16.62 10.13
C MET A 1 -10.45 -17.49 8.89
N LYS A 2 -11.44 -17.27 8.02
CA LYS A 2 -11.46 -17.86 6.66
C LYS A 2 -10.67 -16.94 5.75
N TYR A 3 -9.80 -17.51 4.93
CA TYR A 3 -9.13 -16.77 3.86
C TYR A 3 -10.17 -16.40 2.80
N GLU A 4 -10.22 -15.12 2.44
CA GLU A 4 -10.99 -14.59 1.31
C GLU A 4 -10.00 -14.05 0.29
N ALA A 5 -10.01 -14.61 -0.92
CA ALA A 5 -9.18 -14.10 -2.01
C ALA A 5 -9.69 -12.72 -2.46
N PRO A 6 -8.81 -11.80 -2.87
CA PRO A 6 -9.23 -10.52 -3.43
C PRO A 6 -10.12 -10.73 -4.66
N GLU A 7 -11.19 -9.95 -4.79
CA GLU A 7 -12.04 -9.98 -5.99
C GLU A 7 -11.38 -9.16 -7.12
N PRO A 8 -11.38 -9.66 -8.37
CA PRO A 8 -10.86 -8.89 -9.50
C PRO A 8 -11.75 -7.67 -9.80
N LYS A 9 -11.10 -6.54 -10.03
CA LYS A 9 -11.70 -5.25 -10.42
C LYS A 9 -10.83 -4.63 -11.51
N THR A 10 -11.47 -3.90 -12.41
CA THR A 10 -10.78 -3.10 -13.44
C THR A 10 -10.19 -1.83 -12.84
N ASP A 11 -9.15 -1.29 -13.46
CA ASP A 11 -8.55 -0.02 -13.05
C ASP A 11 -9.58 1.13 -13.01
N THR A 12 -10.59 1.10 -13.89
CA THR A 12 -11.68 2.07 -13.91
C THR A 12 -12.58 1.95 -12.68
N GLU A 13 -12.99 0.75 -12.31
CA GLU A 13 -13.81 0.51 -11.10
C GLU A 13 -13.04 0.92 -9.84
N ILE A 14 -11.75 0.63 -9.78
CA ILE A 14 -10.91 1.00 -8.66
C ILE A 14 -10.79 2.53 -8.56
N LYS A 15 -10.59 3.23 -9.68
CA LYS A 15 -10.58 4.71 -9.73
C LYS A 15 -11.89 5.32 -9.26
N GLN A 16 -13.03 4.68 -9.57
CA GLN A 16 -14.33 5.12 -9.06
C GLN A 16 -14.38 4.99 -7.54
N ILE A 17 -14.04 3.83 -6.99
CA ILE A 17 -14.04 3.60 -5.53
C ILE A 17 -13.15 4.61 -4.79
N ILE A 18 -12.04 5.01 -5.40
CA ILE A 18 -11.12 6.01 -4.88
C ILE A 18 -11.73 7.42 -4.86
N SER A 19 -12.52 7.75 -5.88
CA SER A 19 -13.06 9.10 -6.11
C SER A 19 -14.27 9.43 -5.24
N TYR A 20 -14.83 8.43 -4.57
CA TYR A 20 -16.14 8.50 -3.92
C TYR A 20 -16.00 8.20 -2.41
N PRO A 21 -16.27 9.18 -1.51
CA PRO A 21 -16.08 9.01 -0.08
C PRO A 21 -17.09 8.05 0.57
N GLU A 22 -18.18 7.69 -0.11
CA GLU A 22 -19.21 6.78 0.38
C GLU A 22 -18.74 5.32 0.54
N TYR A 23 -17.62 4.94 -0.09
CA TYR A 23 -17.08 3.60 0.04
C TYR A 23 -16.38 3.41 1.39
N SER A 24 -16.69 2.28 2.03
CA SER A 24 -16.11 1.89 3.31
C SER A 24 -14.60 1.63 3.20
N PHE A 25 -13.90 1.74 4.32
CA PHE A 25 -12.48 1.39 4.40
C PHE A 25 -12.18 -0.03 3.89
N LYS A 26 -13.06 -0.99 4.20
CA LYS A 26 -12.95 -2.37 3.71
C LYS A 26 -12.99 -2.43 2.18
N GLU A 27 -13.88 -1.68 1.53
CA GLU A 27 -13.98 -1.63 0.07
C GLU A 27 -12.74 -0.99 -0.56
N LYS A 28 -12.18 0.05 0.07
CA LYS A 28 -10.92 0.66 -0.37
C LYS A 28 -9.76 -0.32 -0.31
N ILE A 29 -9.61 -1.04 0.81
CA ILE A 29 -8.57 -2.09 0.97
C ILE A 29 -8.75 -3.21 -0.04
N ASN A 30 -9.97 -3.72 -0.23
CA ASN A 30 -10.25 -4.76 -1.22
C ASN A 30 -9.91 -4.30 -2.65
N SER A 31 -10.12 -3.02 -2.95
CA SER A 31 -9.79 -2.44 -4.25
C SER A 31 -8.28 -2.29 -4.44
N ALA A 32 -7.54 -1.88 -3.40
CA ALA A 32 -6.08 -1.86 -3.42
C ALA A 32 -5.48 -3.26 -3.63
N LEU A 33 -5.99 -4.26 -2.90
CA LEU A 33 -5.59 -5.66 -3.09
C LEU A 33 -5.92 -6.14 -4.50
N SER A 34 -7.08 -5.77 -5.04
CA SER A 34 -7.43 -6.09 -6.42
C SER A 34 -6.42 -5.52 -7.42
N ALA A 35 -6.02 -4.25 -7.24
CA ALA A 35 -4.97 -3.64 -8.07
C ALA A 35 -3.67 -4.45 -7.99
N ILE A 36 -3.18 -4.73 -6.78
CA ILE A 36 -1.91 -5.45 -6.57
C ILE A 36 -1.91 -6.81 -7.28
N TYR A 37 -3.00 -7.57 -7.17
CA TYR A 37 -3.05 -8.95 -7.68
C TYR A 37 -3.38 -9.03 -9.17
N TYR A 38 -4.20 -8.12 -9.70
CA TYR A 38 -4.81 -8.29 -11.03
C TYR A 38 -4.44 -7.21 -12.05
N SER A 39 -4.14 -5.99 -11.62
CA SER A 39 -3.78 -4.93 -12.57
C SER A 39 -2.42 -5.24 -13.22
N GLN A 40 -2.26 -4.89 -14.49
CA GLN A 40 -0.97 -5.01 -15.19
C GLN A 40 -0.11 -3.76 -15.04
N ASP A 41 -0.70 -2.66 -14.59
CA ASP A 41 -0.02 -1.38 -14.44
C ASP A 41 0.59 -1.26 -13.03
N ILE A 42 1.92 -1.35 -12.97
CA ILE A 42 2.68 -1.26 -11.70
C ILE A 42 2.57 0.13 -11.09
N GLU A 43 2.59 1.17 -11.92
CA GLU A 43 2.56 2.57 -11.46
C GLU A 43 1.21 2.87 -10.83
N PHE A 44 0.14 2.46 -11.51
CA PHE A 44 -1.22 2.55 -11.00
C PHE A 44 -1.39 1.86 -9.64
N CYS A 45 -0.89 0.63 -9.49
CA CYS A 45 -0.96 -0.09 -8.22
C CYS A 45 -0.29 0.68 -7.07
N ALA A 46 0.93 1.17 -7.26
CA ALA A 46 1.65 1.90 -6.23
C ALA A 46 0.96 3.23 -5.90
N ASP A 47 0.56 3.98 -6.92
CA ASP A 47 -0.05 5.30 -6.77
C ASP A 47 -1.38 5.25 -6.03
N ILE A 48 -2.15 4.16 -6.18
CA ILE A 48 -3.37 3.94 -5.41
C ILE A 48 -3.09 3.74 -3.93
N ILE A 49 -2.09 2.93 -3.57
CA ILE A 49 -1.78 2.66 -2.17
C ILE A 49 -1.29 3.95 -1.51
N ILE A 50 -0.45 4.72 -2.20
CA ILE A 50 0.00 6.05 -1.77
C ILE A 50 -1.20 7.00 -1.60
N TYR A 51 -2.11 7.02 -2.56
CA TYR A 51 -3.32 7.84 -2.46
C TYR A 51 -4.13 7.49 -1.22
N PHE A 52 -4.40 6.20 -0.97
CA PHE A 52 -5.15 5.78 0.20
C PHE A 52 -4.43 6.19 1.48
N PHE A 53 -3.12 5.95 1.57
CA PHE A 53 -2.33 6.30 2.76
C PHE A 53 -2.41 7.80 3.10
N ASN A 54 -2.33 8.66 2.09
CA ASN A 54 -2.35 10.11 2.28
C ASN A 54 -3.75 10.68 2.57
N ASN A 55 -4.81 9.92 2.30
CA ASN A 55 -6.21 10.36 2.46
C ASN A 55 -6.96 9.56 3.54
N SER A 56 -6.24 8.80 4.36
CA SER A 56 -6.77 7.97 5.43
C SER A 56 -6.37 8.49 6.81
N ASN A 57 -7.13 8.08 7.82
CA ASN A 57 -6.79 8.39 9.21
C ASN A 57 -5.70 7.44 9.76
N LEU A 58 -5.22 7.72 10.96
CA LEU A 58 -4.16 6.92 11.61
C LEU A 58 -4.51 5.43 11.74
N GLU A 59 -5.74 5.11 12.16
CA GLU A 59 -6.15 3.71 12.33
C GLU A 59 -6.17 2.97 10.99
N GLU A 60 -6.64 3.62 9.94
CA GLU A 60 -6.64 3.10 8.57
C GLU A 60 -5.20 2.92 8.05
N ASN A 61 -4.32 3.87 8.32
CA ASN A 61 -2.92 3.83 7.86
C ASN A 61 -2.10 2.69 8.48
N LEU A 62 -2.44 2.26 9.71
CA LEU A 62 -1.86 1.05 10.31
C LEU A 62 -2.15 -0.22 9.48
N PHE A 63 -3.25 -0.25 8.73
CA PHE A 63 -3.54 -1.34 7.81
C PHE A 63 -2.95 -1.08 6.42
N ILE A 64 -3.07 0.14 5.90
CA ILE A 64 -2.60 0.48 4.54
C ILE A 64 -1.08 0.28 4.43
N LYS A 65 -0.29 0.56 5.46
CA LYS A 65 1.17 0.37 5.42
C LYS A 65 1.57 -1.04 4.98
N ASN A 66 0.82 -2.06 5.42
CA ASN A 66 1.10 -3.47 5.12
C ASN A 66 0.81 -3.82 3.64
N LEU A 67 0.02 -2.99 2.94
CA LEU A 67 -0.20 -3.15 1.50
C LEU A 67 1.06 -2.83 0.70
N PHE A 68 1.95 -1.96 1.19
CA PHE A 68 3.23 -1.72 0.52
C PHE A 68 4.09 -2.98 0.50
N GLU A 69 4.20 -3.70 1.63
CA GLU A 69 4.91 -4.98 1.70
C GLU A 69 4.34 -5.98 0.70
N THR A 70 3.01 -6.09 0.67
CA THR A 70 2.29 -6.98 -0.25
C THR A 70 2.55 -6.61 -1.71
N PHE A 71 2.51 -5.31 -2.04
CA PHE A 71 2.80 -4.80 -3.37
C PHE A 71 4.23 -5.15 -3.82
N TYR A 72 5.24 -4.84 -3.01
CA TYR A 72 6.64 -5.09 -3.38
C TYR A 72 6.99 -6.58 -3.39
N GLY A 73 6.42 -7.38 -2.49
CA GLY A 73 6.59 -8.83 -2.48
C GLY A 73 6.04 -9.51 -3.74
N ILE A 74 4.88 -9.06 -4.24
CA ILE A 74 4.21 -9.64 -5.42
C ILE A 74 4.78 -9.06 -6.72
N ARG A 75 4.84 -7.73 -6.83
CA ARG A 75 5.17 -7.05 -8.09
C ARG A 75 6.67 -6.99 -8.36
N ARG A 76 7.50 -7.14 -7.32
CA ARG A 76 8.97 -7.14 -7.42
C ARG A 76 9.52 -5.94 -8.20
N SER A 77 8.93 -4.77 -7.95
CA SER A 77 9.29 -3.50 -8.59
C SER A 77 10.13 -2.62 -7.65
N ILE A 78 10.82 -1.64 -8.20
CA ILE A 78 11.48 -0.56 -7.44
C ILE A 78 10.75 0.79 -7.56
N TYR A 79 9.66 0.84 -8.34
CA TYR A 79 8.91 2.07 -8.60
C TYR A 79 8.47 2.73 -7.30
N LYS A 80 8.95 3.96 -7.04
CA LYS A 80 8.70 4.77 -5.83
C LYS A 80 9.07 4.12 -4.48
N LEU A 81 9.86 3.05 -4.47
CA LEU A 81 10.21 2.35 -3.22
C LEU A 81 10.91 3.27 -2.20
N GLN A 82 11.86 4.07 -2.66
CA GLN A 82 12.55 5.03 -1.80
C GLN A 82 11.61 6.11 -1.27
N GLU A 83 10.76 6.67 -2.14
CA GLU A 83 9.79 7.71 -1.78
C GLU A 83 8.78 7.21 -0.74
N ILE A 84 8.33 5.96 -0.87
CA ILE A 84 7.42 5.33 0.10
C ILE A 84 8.12 5.13 1.45
N ILE A 85 9.38 4.69 1.46
CA ILE A 85 10.16 4.55 2.69
C ILE A 85 10.31 5.91 3.40
N GLU A 86 10.59 6.98 2.64
CA GLU A 86 10.69 8.34 3.20
C GLU A 86 9.33 8.80 3.75
N MET A 87 8.25 8.62 2.99
CA MET A 87 6.88 8.95 3.42
C MET A 87 6.49 8.23 4.72
N LEU A 88 6.81 6.94 4.86
CA LEU A 88 6.51 6.19 6.09
C LEU A 88 7.37 6.65 7.27
N ASN A 89 8.63 7.05 7.03
CA ASN A 89 9.47 7.63 8.08
C ASN A 89 8.94 8.98 8.56
N ASP A 90 8.52 9.85 7.64
CA ASP A 90 7.92 11.14 7.99
C ASP A 90 6.62 10.95 8.78
N TYR A 91 5.77 10.02 8.34
CA TYR A 91 4.52 9.69 9.03
C TYR A 91 4.78 9.14 10.45
N LYS A 92 5.75 8.24 10.60
CA LYS A 92 6.21 7.71 11.88
C LYS A 92 6.63 8.83 12.84
N LEU A 93 7.39 9.81 12.36
CA LEU A 93 7.86 10.94 13.19
C LEU A 93 6.69 11.83 13.64
N SER A 94 5.65 11.99 12.82
CA SER A 94 4.44 12.71 13.23
C SER A 94 3.57 11.93 14.22
N GLU A 95 3.52 10.60 14.11
CA GLU A 95 2.58 9.73 14.85
C GLU A 95 3.31 8.77 15.80
N ASN A 96 4.10 9.33 16.72
CA ASN A 96 4.99 8.62 17.64
C ASN A 96 4.34 7.45 18.42
N LYS A 97 3.02 7.47 18.60
CA LYS A 97 2.29 6.42 19.34
C LYS A 97 2.42 5.02 18.73
N TYR A 98 2.59 4.93 17.41
CA TYR A 98 2.66 3.65 16.69
C TYR A 98 3.96 3.49 15.90
N ALA A 99 5.04 4.15 16.34
CA ALA A 99 6.27 4.20 15.55
C ALA A 99 6.84 2.80 15.22
N GLU A 100 6.80 1.87 16.17
CA GLU A 100 7.28 0.49 16.01
C GLU A 100 6.55 -0.27 14.90
N GLU A 101 5.25 -0.02 14.72
CA GLU A 101 4.44 -0.64 13.67
C GLU A 101 4.90 -0.19 12.28
N PHE A 102 5.31 1.07 12.15
CA PHE A 102 5.87 1.61 10.91
C PHE A 102 7.32 1.15 10.68
N ASP A 103 8.12 1.02 11.75
CA ASP A 103 9.49 0.51 11.65
C ASP A 103 9.54 -0.88 11.04
N ALA A 104 8.68 -1.80 11.49
CA ALA A 104 8.61 -3.15 10.95
C ALA A 104 8.35 -3.16 9.43
N THR A 105 7.43 -2.33 8.95
CA THR A 105 7.15 -2.20 7.52
C THR A 105 8.32 -1.56 6.77
N ILE A 106 8.94 -0.52 7.33
CA ILE A 106 10.10 0.16 6.73
C ILE A 106 11.30 -0.78 6.59
N GLU A 107 11.57 -1.63 7.59
CA GLU A 107 12.62 -2.65 7.56
C GLU A 107 12.40 -3.62 6.38
N VAL A 108 11.18 -4.15 6.23
CA VAL A 108 10.84 -5.04 5.09
C VAL A 108 11.03 -4.34 3.75
N LEU A 109 10.62 -3.08 3.62
CA LEU A 109 10.80 -2.32 2.38
C LEU A 109 12.28 -2.03 2.08
N MET A 110 13.09 -1.79 3.11
CA MET A 110 14.54 -1.64 2.97
C MET A 110 15.20 -2.94 2.53
N GLU A 111 14.77 -4.09 3.04
CA GLU A 111 15.22 -5.40 2.56
C GLU A 111 14.89 -5.59 1.07
N TYR A 112 13.65 -5.29 0.65
CA TYR A 112 13.29 -5.34 -0.77
C TYR A 112 14.13 -4.41 -1.63
N LYS A 113 14.41 -3.20 -1.14
CA LYS A 113 15.26 -2.22 -1.85
C LYS A 113 16.66 -2.77 -2.06
N ASP A 114 17.26 -3.40 -1.06
CA ASP A 114 18.58 -3.99 -1.17
C ASP A 114 18.57 -5.22 -2.09
N MET A 115 17.55 -6.08 -1.98
CA MET A 115 17.38 -7.24 -2.84
C MET A 115 17.22 -6.87 -4.33
N PHE A 116 16.50 -5.78 -4.63
CA PHE A 116 16.24 -5.37 -6.01
C PHE A 116 17.37 -4.53 -6.61
N LYS A 117 18.16 -3.82 -5.79
CA LYS A 117 19.39 -3.14 -6.23
C LYS A 117 20.51 -4.09 -6.64
N LEU A 118 20.46 -5.35 -6.19
CA LEU A 118 21.44 -6.40 -6.52
C LEU A 118 21.15 -7.12 -7.85
N LYS A 119 20.33 -6.55 -8.73
CA LYS A 119 20.02 -7.07 -10.07
C LYS A 119 20.35 -6.05 -11.15
#